data_AF-A0A1A8REW5-F1
#
_entry.id   AF-A0A1A8REW5-F1
#
_cell.length_a   1.000
_cell.length_b   1.000
_cell.length_c   1.000
_cell.angle_alpha   90.00
_cell.angle_beta   90.00
_cell.angle_gamma   90.00
#
_symmetry.space_group_name_H-M   'P 1'
#
loop_
_entity.id
_entity.type
_entity.pdbx_description
1 polymer ?
#
loop_
_entity_poly.entity_id
_entity_poly.type
_entity_poly.pdbx_seq_one_letter_code
_entity_poly.pdbx_strand_id
1 'polypeptide(L)'
;EEEEDEEDEEEDDTFLTSTLAMKVLQRDSLAIKLSNRPSKRELEEKNILQMQSDQERLESRQQTATKLTRRLSQRPTAEELEQRNILKPRNDLEEQEEKREIKRHLSKKLSQRPTVEELREAKILIRFSDYVEVAEAQDYDRRADKPWTRLTAADKAAIRKELNEFKSTEMEVHESSRHLTRFHRP
;
A
#
# COMPACT_ATOMS: atom_id res chain seq x y z
N GLU A 1 80.25 11.74 -52.39
CA GLU A 1 80.12 12.03 -50.96
C GLU A 1 79.64 13.48 -50.90
N GLU A 2 78.37 13.70 -51.27
CA GLU A 2 77.13 13.53 -50.46
C GLU A 2 76.92 14.83 -49.64
N GLU A 3 76.14 15.79 -50.15
CA GLU A 3 74.69 15.98 -49.92
C GLU A 3 74.28 15.79 -48.46
N GLU A 4 73.77 16.84 -47.82
CA GLU A 4 72.42 16.82 -47.25
C GLU A 4 71.96 18.24 -46.84
N ASP A 5 70.80 18.59 -47.38
CA ASP A 5 69.97 19.74 -47.06
C ASP A 5 69.41 19.61 -45.63
N GLU A 6 69.64 20.60 -44.76
CA GLU A 6 68.91 20.78 -43.49
C GLU A 6 68.68 22.29 -43.23
N GLU A 7 68.04 22.98 -44.18
CA GLU A 7 67.43 24.29 -43.95
C GLU A 7 65.93 24.13 -44.26
N ASP A 8 65.09 23.81 -43.26
CA ASP A 8 63.61 24.07 -43.31
C ASP A 8 62.82 23.61 -42.05
N GLU A 9 63.35 23.71 -40.82
CA GLU A 9 62.52 23.50 -39.60
C GLU A 9 62.46 24.71 -38.63
N GLU A 10 63.28 25.75 -38.82
CA GLU A 10 63.32 26.92 -37.90
C GLU A 10 62.47 28.15 -38.34
N GLU A 11 61.89 28.16 -39.54
CA GLU A 11 61.04 29.28 -39.96
C GLU A 11 59.63 29.24 -39.34
N ASP A 12 59.16 28.07 -38.90
CA ASP A 12 57.80 27.89 -38.38
C ASP A 12 57.62 28.49 -36.97
N ASP A 13 58.66 28.52 -36.13
CA ASP A 13 58.57 29.01 -34.74
C ASP A 13 58.64 30.55 -34.67
N THR A 14 59.35 31.19 -35.62
CA THR A 14 59.41 32.66 -35.71
C THR A 14 58.10 33.26 -36.22
N PHE A 15 57.34 32.51 -37.02
CA PHE A 15 56.02 32.92 -37.50
C PHE A 15 54.99 33.02 -36.35
N LEU A 16 55.09 32.16 -35.34
CA LEU A 16 54.23 32.20 -34.13
C LEU A 16 54.51 33.40 -33.21
N THR A 17 55.72 33.97 -33.25
CA THR A 17 56.12 35.12 -32.40
C THR A 17 55.87 36.48 -33.06
N SER A 18 55.48 36.49 -34.33
CA SER A 18 55.05 37.71 -35.02
C SER A 18 53.93 38.38 -34.23
N THR A 19 54.04 39.69 -34.00
CA THR A 19 53.01 40.47 -33.29
C THR A 19 51.61 40.31 -33.88
N LEU A 20 51.52 39.94 -35.17
CA LEU A 20 50.28 39.61 -35.84
C LEU A 20 49.77 38.21 -35.45
N ALA A 21 50.63 37.19 -35.42
CA ALA A 21 50.28 35.84 -35.00
C ALA A 21 49.78 35.81 -33.54
N MET A 22 50.44 36.53 -32.63
CA MET A 22 49.94 36.68 -31.25
C MET A 22 48.56 37.34 -31.17
N LYS A 23 48.28 38.34 -32.01
CA LYS A 23 46.97 38.99 -32.08
C LYS A 23 45.89 38.05 -32.61
N VAL A 24 46.23 37.19 -33.58
CA VAL A 24 45.32 36.16 -34.12
C VAL A 24 45.04 35.11 -33.05
N LEU A 25 46.07 34.55 -32.40
CA LEU A 25 45.90 33.60 -31.29
C LEU A 25 45.09 34.18 -30.13
N GLN A 26 45.31 35.45 -29.78
CA GLN A 26 44.53 36.13 -28.76
C GLN A 26 43.06 36.30 -29.17
N ARG A 27 42.80 36.63 -30.44
CA ARG A 27 41.46 36.75 -31.00
C ARG A 27 40.73 35.40 -31.00
N ASP A 28 41.42 34.33 -31.39
CA ASP A 28 40.85 32.98 -31.43
C ASP A 28 40.58 32.42 -30.03
N SER A 29 41.50 32.64 -29.09
CA SER A 29 41.30 32.31 -27.66
C SER A 29 40.10 33.07 -27.06
N LEU A 30 39.95 34.35 -27.40
CA LEU A 30 38.80 35.14 -26.97
C LEU A 30 37.49 34.64 -27.58
N ALA A 31 37.49 34.26 -28.87
CA ALA A 31 36.32 33.71 -29.54
C ALA A 31 35.82 32.43 -28.86
N ILE A 32 36.72 31.51 -28.49
CA ILE A 32 36.39 30.28 -27.74
C ILE A 32 35.80 30.60 -26.35
N LYS A 33 36.33 31.61 -25.65
CA LYS A 33 35.80 32.03 -24.33
C LYS A 33 34.41 32.66 -24.46
N LEU A 34 34.15 33.40 -25.53
CA LEU A 34 32.85 34.02 -25.78
C LEU A 34 31.81 33.00 -26.24
N SER A 35 32.18 31.99 -27.05
CA SER A 35 31.27 30.92 -27.46
C SER A 35 30.85 30.05 -26.27
N ASN A 36 31.75 29.84 -25.32
CA ASN A 36 31.50 29.07 -24.10
C ASN A 36 31.05 29.95 -22.92
N ARG A 37 30.63 31.19 -23.17
CA ARG A 37 30.19 32.10 -22.12
C ARG A 37 28.87 31.58 -21.52
N PRO A 38 28.81 31.32 -20.20
CA PRO A 38 27.58 30.91 -19.55
C PRO A 38 26.49 31.98 -19.67
N SER A 39 25.25 31.55 -19.76
CA SER A 39 24.11 32.46 -19.76
C SER A 39 23.97 33.14 -18.39
N LYS A 40 23.33 34.32 -18.35
CA LYS A 40 23.07 35.04 -17.09
C LYS A 40 22.33 34.13 -16.08
N ARG A 41 21.34 33.37 -16.58
CA ARG A 41 20.56 32.42 -15.78
C ARG A 41 21.42 31.29 -15.20
N GLU A 42 22.36 30.73 -15.97
CA GLU A 42 23.27 29.70 -15.46
C GLU A 42 24.19 30.23 -14.36
N LEU A 43 24.61 31.50 -14.46
CA LEU A 43 25.39 32.14 -13.42
C LEU A 43 24.56 32.43 -12.16
N GLU A 44 23.27 32.75 -12.31
CA GLU A 44 22.32 32.89 -11.19
C GLU A 44 22.07 31.56 -10.49
N GLU A 45 21.84 30.48 -11.25
CA GLU A 45 21.66 29.11 -10.73
C GLU A 45 22.90 28.61 -9.98
N LYS A 46 24.09 28.98 -10.47
CA LYS A 46 25.38 28.74 -9.79
C LYS A 46 25.66 29.71 -8.64
N ASN A 47 24.74 30.61 -8.30
CA ASN A 47 24.87 31.64 -7.28
C ASN A 47 26.08 32.57 -7.47
N ILE A 48 26.59 32.69 -8.70
CA ILE A 48 27.66 33.62 -9.06
C ILE A 48 27.08 35.05 -9.20
N LEU A 49 25.89 35.15 -9.79
CA LEU A 49 25.11 36.38 -9.84
C LEU A 49 23.95 36.29 -8.84
N GLN A 50 23.84 37.27 -7.95
CA GLN A 50 22.79 37.31 -6.94
C GLN A 50 21.57 38.07 -7.49
N MET A 51 20.39 37.45 -7.35
CA MET A 51 19.13 38.01 -7.85
C MET A 51 18.36 38.81 -6.81
N GLN A 52 18.63 38.54 -5.54
CA GLN A 52 17.96 39.17 -4.40
C GLN A 52 18.81 40.31 -3.86
N SER A 53 18.14 41.35 -3.36
CA SER A 53 18.82 42.40 -2.60
C SER A 53 19.37 41.85 -1.29
N ASP A 54 20.38 42.52 -0.73
CA ASP A 54 20.95 42.15 0.57
C ASP A 54 19.90 42.18 1.69
N GLN A 55 18.93 43.09 1.59
CA GLN A 55 17.81 43.21 2.54
C GLN A 55 16.88 41.99 2.48
N GLU A 56 16.44 41.58 1.28
CA GLU A 56 15.59 40.38 1.11
C GLU A 56 16.31 39.11 1.57
N ARG A 57 17.62 39.02 1.35
CA ARG A 57 18.44 37.91 1.85
C ARG A 57 18.47 37.88 3.37
N LEU A 58 18.66 39.02 4.01
CA LEU A 58 18.67 39.12 5.47
C LEU A 58 17.31 38.73 6.05
N GLU A 59 16.22 39.20 5.45
CA GLU A 59 14.85 38.85 5.85
C GLU A 59 14.58 37.36 5.68
N SER A 60 14.91 36.77 4.52
CA SER A 60 14.79 35.32 4.28
C SER A 60 15.61 34.51 5.28
N ARG A 61 16.82 34.97 5.61
CA ARG A 61 17.67 34.36 6.63
C ARG A 61 17.03 34.42 8.01
N GLN A 62 16.47 35.57 8.41
CA GLN A 62 15.78 35.72 9.69
C GLN A 62 14.50 34.87 9.77
N GLN A 63 13.71 34.82 8.71
CA GLN A 63 12.53 33.95 8.62
C GLN A 63 12.90 32.47 8.72
N THR A 64 13.97 32.06 8.04
CA THR A 64 14.48 30.69 8.12
C THR A 64 14.98 30.38 9.52
N ALA A 65 15.72 31.30 10.14
CA ALA A 65 16.24 31.14 11.50
C ALA A 65 15.10 31.00 12.53
N THR A 66 14.11 31.89 12.50
CA THR A 66 12.95 31.83 13.42
C THR A 66 12.14 30.55 13.24
N LYS A 67 11.90 30.13 11.98
CA LYS A 67 11.22 28.86 11.67
C LYS A 67 12.01 27.65 12.15
N LEU A 68 13.34 27.67 12.00
CA LEU A 68 14.22 26.61 12.48
C LEU A 68 14.19 26.51 14.00
N THR A 69 14.34 27.63 14.72
CA THR A 69 14.28 27.66 16.19
C THR A 69 12.97 27.06 16.71
N ARG A 70 11.82 27.40 16.08
CA ARG A 70 10.52 26.81 16.43
C ARG A 70 10.45 25.31 16.19
N ARG A 71 11.03 24.81 15.08
CA ARG A 71 11.05 23.37 14.80
C ARG A 71 11.96 22.61 15.75
N LEU A 72 13.09 23.20 16.14
CA LEU A 72 14.03 22.60 17.07
C LEU A 72 13.47 22.55 18.49
N SER A 73 12.71 23.58 18.93
CA SER A 73 12.07 23.56 20.25
C SER A 73 10.95 22.52 20.37
N GLN A 74 10.31 22.16 19.25
CA GLN A 74 9.25 21.14 19.18
C GLN A 74 9.78 19.79 18.64
N ARG A 75 11.10 19.59 18.62
CA ARG A 75 11.70 18.39 18.04
C ARG A 75 11.33 17.16 18.89
N PRO A 76 10.64 16.15 18.31
CA PRO A 76 10.35 14.90 19.01
C PRO A 76 11.62 14.16 19.44
N THR A 77 11.52 13.37 20.51
CA THR A 77 12.63 12.51 20.95
C THR A 77 12.79 11.31 20.00
N ALA A 78 13.97 10.68 20.03
CA ALA A 78 14.20 9.47 19.22
C ALA A 78 13.22 8.34 19.59
N GLU A 79 12.99 8.14 20.89
CA GLU A 79 12.07 7.13 21.41
C GLU A 79 10.62 7.35 20.93
N GLU A 80 10.15 8.61 20.91
CA GLU A 80 8.82 8.94 20.38
C GLU A 80 8.68 8.60 18.89
N LEU A 81 9.76 8.74 18.11
CA LEU A 81 9.77 8.37 16.70
C LEU A 81 9.81 6.85 16.52
N GLU A 82 10.47 6.12 17.42
CA GLU A 82 10.47 4.66 17.43
C GLU A 82 9.10 4.09 17.76
N GLN A 83 8.43 4.64 18.78
CA GLN A 83 7.06 4.26 19.15
C GLN A 83 6.05 4.54 18.03
N ARG A 84 6.27 5.61 17.26
CA ARG A 84 5.48 5.92 16.06
C ARG A 84 5.90 5.14 14.82
N ASN A 85 6.87 4.23 14.94
CA ASN A 85 7.38 3.39 13.85
C ASN A 85 7.99 4.20 12.68
N ILE A 86 8.47 5.41 12.97
CA ILE A 86 9.14 6.31 12.02
C ILE A 86 10.65 6.04 12.03
N LEU A 87 11.23 5.96 13.23
CA LEU A 87 12.61 5.54 13.43
C LEU A 87 12.62 4.05 13.71
N LYS A 88 13.36 3.27 12.93
CA LYS A 88 13.51 1.83 13.14
C LYS A 88 14.77 1.59 13.98
N PRO A 89 14.67 1.01 15.18
CA PRO A 89 15.83 0.76 16.03
C PRO A 89 16.71 -0.40 15.53
N ARG A 90 16.19 -1.23 14.62
CA ARG A 90 16.80 -2.49 14.19
C ARG A 90 17.33 -2.46 12.77
N ASN A 91 18.32 -3.33 12.54
CA ASN A 91 18.93 -3.57 11.25
C ASN A 91 17.93 -4.28 10.32
N ASP A 92 17.89 -3.93 9.03
CA ASP A 92 16.92 -4.48 8.07
C ASP A 92 16.93 -6.03 8.03
N LEU A 93 18.09 -6.64 8.27
CA LEU A 93 18.26 -8.09 8.31
C LEU A 93 17.51 -8.74 9.50
N GLU A 94 17.53 -8.09 10.67
CA GLU A 94 16.88 -8.58 11.88
C GLU A 94 15.34 -8.49 11.74
N GLU A 95 14.83 -7.39 11.17
CA GLU A 95 13.39 -7.25 10.89
C GLU A 95 12.89 -8.34 9.92
N GLN A 96 13.69 -8.69 8.91
CA GLN A 96 13.38 -9.78 8.00
C GLN A 96 13.40 -11.16 8.67
N GLU A 97 14.31 -11.38 9.61
CA GLU A 97 14.36 -12.61 10.40
C GLU A 97 13.16 -12.72 11.35
N GLU A 98 12.83 -11.66 12.09
CA GLU A 98 11.65 -11.62 12.95
C GLU A 98 10.37 -11.85 12.15
N LYS A 99 10.24 -11.22 10.97
CA LYS A 99 9.09 -11.44 10.10
C LYS A 99 9.00 -12.88 9.59
N ARG A 100 10.14 -13.51 9.26
CA ARG A 100 10.20 -14.93 8.87
C ARG A 100 9.81 -15.83 10.04
N GLU A 101 10.28 -15.52 11.25
CA GLU A 101 9.95 -16.27 12.45
C GLU A 101 8.46 -16.15 12.81
N ILE A 102 7.90 -14.93 12.80
CA ILE A 102 6.47 -14.70 13.03
C ILE A 102 5.65 -15.46 12.00
N LYS A 103 6.02 -15.41 10.72
CA LYS A 103 5.34 -16.15 9.65
C LYS A 103 5.39 -17.66 9.91
N ARG A 104 6.57 -18.20 10.24
CA ARG A 104 6.77 -19.61 10.58
C ARG A 104 5.92 -20.02 11.78
N HIS A 105 5.92 -19.21 12.83
CA HIS A 105 5.16 -19.46 14.05
C HIS A 105 3.65 -19.47 13.77
N LEU A 106 3.16 -18.47 13.04
CA LEU A 106 1.76 -18.38 12.64
C LEU A 106 1.35 -19.57 11.78
N SER A 107 2.15 -19.96 10.79
CA SER A 107 1.88 -21.14 9.96
C SER A 107 1.74 -22.41 10.81
N LYS A 108 2.61 -22.60 11.82
CA LYS A 108 2.52 -23.74 12.75
C LYS A 108 1.25 -23.67 13.62
N LYS A 109 0.85 -22.48 14.09
CA LYS A 109 -0.38 -22.29 14.88
C LYS A 109 -1.64 -22.57 14.05
N LEU A 110 -1.64 -22.14 12.80
CA LEU A 110 -2.76 -22.38 11.88
C LEU A 110 -2.85 -23.84 11.43
N SER A 111 -1.72 -24.54 11.26
CA SER A 111 -1.74 -25.97 10.90
C SER A 111 -2.21 -26.86 12.04
N GLN A 112 -2.04 -26.42 13.29
CA GLN A 112 -2.50 -27.11 14.49
C GLN A 112 -3.82 -26.54 15.01
N ARG A 113 -4.60 -25.91 14.12
CA ARG A 113 -5.88 -25.31 14.49
C ARG A 113 -6.90 -26.44 14.74
N PRO A 114 -7.52 -26.51 15.94
CA PRO A 114 -8.46 -27.56 16.27
C PRO A 114 -9.73 -27.44 15.42
N THR A 115 -10.39 -28.59 15.21
CA THR A 115 -11.68 -28.64 14.51
C THR A 115 -12.82 -28.12 15.38
N VAL A 116 -13.95 -27.78 14.77
CA VAL A 116 -15.14 -27.33 15.50
C VAL A 116 -15.66 -28.44 16.42
N GLU A 117 -15.56 -29.70 16.00
CA GLU A 117 -15.97 -30.86 16.78
C GLU A 117 -15.11 -31.02 18.04
N GLU A 118 -13.78 -30.94 17.91
CA GLU A 118 -12.84 -30.98 19.04
C GLU A 118 -13.12 -29.87 20.07
N LEU A 119 -13.45 -28.67 19.59
CA LEU A 119 -13.80 -27.54 20.47
C LEU A 119 -15.16 -27.72 21.18
N ARG A 120 -16.11 -28.44 20.57
CA ARG A 120 -17.39 -28.82 21.19
C ARG A 120 -17.18 -29.91 22.24
N GLU A 121 -16.36 -30.92 21.94
CA GLU A 121 -15.99 -31.99 22.90
C GLU A 121 -15.24 -31.43 24.11
N ALA A 122 -14.30 -30.51 23.86
CA ALA A 122 -13.59 -29.78 24.91
C ALA A 122 -14.48 -28.79 25.70
N LYS A 123 -15.78 -28.69 25.37
CA LYS A 123 -16.74 -27.73 25.96
C LYS A 123 -16.23 -26.29 25.92
N ILE A 124 -15.45 -25.94 24.90
CA ILE A 124 -15.07 -24.55 24.61
C ILE A 124 -16.23 -23.87 23.86
N LEU A 125 -16.88 -24.61 22.96
CA LEU A 125 -18.07 -24.19 22.22
C LEU A 125 -19.32 -24.83 22.83
N ILE A 126 -19.89 -24.20 23.85
CA ILE A 126 -20.90 -24.87 24.69
C ILE A 126 -22.32 -24.75 24.15
N ARG A 127 -22.72 -23.65 23.47
CA ARG A 127 -24.15 -23.47 23.18
C ARG A 127 -24.55 -22.33 22.24
N PHE A 128 -23.81 -22.04 21.17
CA PHE A 128 -24.35 -21.22 20.09
C PHE A 128 -23.84 -21.73 18.75
N SER A 129 -24.69 -21.64 17.73
CA SER A 129 -24.34 -21.86 16.33
C SER A 129 -23.41 -20.74 15.84
N ASP A 130 -22.24 -20.59 16.46
CA ASP A 130 -21.24 -19.56 16.13
C ASP A 130 -20.43 -19.91 14.88
N TYR A 131 -20.64 -21.12 14.34
CA TYR A 131 -20.04 -21.58 13.11
C TYR A 131 -21.15 -21.80 12.09
N VAL A 132 -21.16 -20.93 11.09
CA VAL A 132 -22.02 -21.07 9.92
C VAL A 132 -21.28 -21.94 8.91
N GLU A 133 -21.86 -23.09 8.58
CA GLU A 133 -21.41 -23.89 7.44
C GLU A 133 -21.82 -23.14 6.16
N VAL A 134 -20.83 -22.60 5.44
CA VAL A 134 -21.08 -21.96 4.14
C VAL A 134 -21.08 -23.06 3.07
N ALA A 135 -22.27 -23.53 2.72
CA ALA A 135 -22.48 -24.38 1.56
C ALA A 135 -23.01 -23.55 0.39
N GLU A 136 -22.63 -23.90 -0.85
CA GLU A 136 -23.26 -23.33 -2.04
C GLU A 136 -24.73 -23.78 -2.08
N ALA A 137 -25.65 -22.82 -2.01
CA ALA A 137 -27.07 -23.10 -2.13
C ALA A 137 -27.42 -23.36 -3.61
N GLN A 138 -28.28 -24.34 -3.87
CA GLN A 138 -28.85 -24.51 -5.20
C GLN A 138 -29.69 -23.29 -5.58
N ASP A 139 -29.39 -22.72 -6.74
CA ASP A 139 -30.19 -21.67 -7.36
C ASP A 139 -31.48 -22.28 -7.92
N TYR A 140 -32.50 -22.37 -7.08
CA TYR A 140 -33.87 -22.64 -7.53
C TYR A 140 -34.66 -21.33 -7.65
N ASP A 141 -35.55 -21.27 -8.64
CA ASP A 141 -36.37 -20.09 -8.89
C ASP A 141 -37.37 -19.84 -7.75
N ARG A 142 -37.04 -18.88 -6.87
CA ARG A 142 -37.89 -18.46 -5.74
C ARG A 142 -39.13 -17.67 -6.17
N ARG A 143 -39.25 -17.34 -7.46
CA ARG A 143 -40.39 -16.65 -8.07
C ARG A 143 -41.36 -17.60 -8.79
N ALA A 144 -41.11 -18.91 -8.73
CA ALA A 144 -42.02 -19.92 -9.27
C ALA A 144 -43.44 -19.80 -8.69
N ASP A 145 -44.42 -20.25 -9.48
CA ASP A 145 -45.84 -20.19 -9.12
C ASP A 145 -46.11 -20.93 -7.81
N LYS A 146 -46.97 -20.34 -6.98
CA LYS A 146 -47.28 -20.84 -5.63
C LYS A 146 -48.68 -21.45 -5.68
N PRO A 147 -48.84 -22.73 -6.06
CA PRO A 147 -50.16 -23.32 -6.29
C PRO A 147 -51.06 -23.26 -5.05
N TRP A 148 -50.47 -23.25 -3.85
CA TRP A 148 -51.17 -23.07 -2.58
C TRP A 148 -51.87 -21.70 -2.43
N THR A 149 -51.49 -20.68 -3.21
CA THR A 149 -52.18 -19.38 -3.23
C THR A 149 -53.57 -19.45 -3.86
N ARG A 150 -53.85 -20.49 -4.67
CA ARG A 150 -55.15 -20.70 -5.33
C ARG A 150 -56.02 -21.79 -4.69
N LEU A 151 -55.66 -22.25 -3.49
CA LEU A 151 -56.45 -23.27 -2.78
C LEU A 151 -57.89 -22.80 -2.54
N THR A 152 -58.86 -23.60 -2.97
CA THR A 152 -60.28 -23.35 -2.71
C THR A 152 -60.60 -23.57 -1.22
N ALA A 153 -61.77 -23.10 -0.77
CA ALA A 153 -62.21 -23.35 0.61
C ALA A 153 -62.36 -24.86 0.89
N ALA A 154 -62.78 -25.64 -0.11
CA ALA A 154 -62.88 -27.09 -0.03
C ALA A 154 -61.49 -27.74 0.11
N ASP A 155 -60.51 -27.32 -0.69
CA ASP A 155 -59.15 -27.86 -0.61
C ASP A 155 -58.50 -27.54 0.75
N LYS A 156 -58.70 -26.32 1.27
CA LYS A 156 -58.21 -25.95 2.60
C LYS A 156 -58.84 -26.80 3.70
N ALA A 157 -60.13 -27.13 3.59
CA ALA A 157 -60.82 -28.00 4.53
C ALA A 157 -60.33 -29.45 4.42
N ALA A 158 -60.13 -29.96 3.20
CA ALA A 158 -59.57 -31.29 2.95
C ALA A 158 -58.17 -31.43 3.56
N ILE A 159 -57.28 -30.47 3.32
CA ILE A 159 -55.92 -30.45 3.90
C ILE A 159 -55.98 -30.41 5.43
N ARG A 160 -56.87 -29.62 6.03
CA ARG A 160 -57.04 -29.60 7.50
C ARG A 160 -57.51 -30.95 8.05
N LYS A 161 -58.43 -31.61 7.35
CA LYS A 161 -58.94 -32.93 7.71
C LYS A 161 -57.83 -33.97 7.63
N GLU A 162 -57.09 -34.00 6.52
CA GLU A 162 -55.95 -34.89 6.33
C GLU A 162 -54.86 -34.67 7.39
N LEU A 163 -54.53 -33.42 7.72
CA LEU A 163 -53.58 -33.10 8.79
C LEU A 163 -54.05 -33.54 10.17
N ASN A 164 -55.35 -33.47 10.45
CA ASN A 164 -55.91 -33.97 11.71
C ASN A 164 -55.90 -35.49 11.75
N GLU A 165 -56.23 -36.15 10.65
CA GLU A 165 -56.16 -37.60 10.50
C GLU A 165 -54.73 -38.07 10.80
N PHE A 166 -53.73 -37.55 10.10
CA PHE A 166 -52.32 -37.88 10.31
C PHE A 166 -51.86 -37.69 11.77
N LYS A 167 -52.27 -36.60 12.43
CA LYS A 167 -51.98 -36.35 13.86
C LYS A 167 -52.64 -37.35 14.81
N SER A 168 -53.73 -37.98 14.41
CA SER A 168 -54.50 -38.92 15.23
C SER A 168 -54.15 -40.39 14.97
N THR A 169 -53.76 -40.74 13.75
CA THR A 169 -53.55 -42.13 13.34
C THR A 169 -52.09 -42.48 13.03
N GLU A 170 -51.30 -41.56 12.49
CA GLU A 170 -49.95 -41.89 11.97
C GLU A 170 -48.81 -41.34 12.84
N MET A 171 -49.02 -40.25 13.59
CA MET A 171 -48.02 -39.79 14.57
C MET A 171 -48.18 -40.49 15.92
N GLU A 172 -47.24 -41.37 16.26
CA GLU A 172 -47.16 -41.99 17.58
C GLU A 172 -46.69 -40.97 18.63
N VAL A 173 -47.61 -40.55 19.51
CA VAL A 173 -47.35 -39.59 20.59
C VAL A 173 -47.54 -40.31 21.93
N HIS A 174 -46.57 -40.15 22.84
CA HIS A 174 -46.64 -40.71 24.20
C HIS A 174 -47.90 -40.24 24.95
N GLU A 175 -48.55 -41.15 25.68
CA GLU A 175 -49.88 -40.92 26.28
C GLU A 175 -49.95 -39.67 27.16
N SER A 176 -48.90 -39.41 27.95
CA SER A 176 -48.80 -38.23 28.81
C SER A 176 -48.76 -36.89 28.06
N SER A 177 -48.32 -36.89 26.81
CA SER A 177 -48.06 -35.68 26.01
C SER A 177 -49.13 -35.44 24.94
N ARG A 178 -50.09 -36.35 24.80
CA ARG A 178 -51.15 -36.31 23.78
C ARG A 178 -51.99 -35.03 23.80
N HIS A 179 -52.14 -34.41 24.97
CA HIS A 179 -52.88 -33.15 25.15
C HIS A 179 -52.19 -31.93 24.49
N LEU A 180 -50.91 -32.03 24.11
CA LEU A 180 -50.15 -30.97 23.45
C LEU A 180 -50.36 -30.95 21.93
N THR A 181 -50.98 -31.99 21.36
CA THR A 181 -51.25 -32.07 19.93
C THR A 181 -52.39 -31.14 19.53
N ARG A 182 -52.06 -30.07 18.79
CA ARG A 182 -53.05 -29.10 18.27
C ARG A 182 -53.71 -29.60 16.99
N PHE A 183 -55.02 -29.82 17.05
CA PHE A 183 -55.87 -30.12 15.90
C PHE A 183 -56.43 -28.84 15.26
N HIS A 184 -56.58 -28.87 13.93
CA HIS A 184 -57.30 -27.85 13.19
C HIS A 184 -58.80 -27.96 13.48
N ARG A 185 -59.49 -26.82 13.51
CA ARG A 185 -60.95 -26.82 13.68
C ARG A 185 -61.62 -27.37 12.41
N PRO A 186 -62.68 -28.20 12.55
CA PRO A 186 -63.51 -28.63 11.43
C PRO A 186 -64.06 -27.46 10.62
#